data_AF-A0A6G2HFP8-F1
#
_entry.id   AF-A0A6G2HFP8-F1
#
_cell.length_a   1.000
_cell.length_b   1.000
_cell.length_c   1.000
_cell.angle_alpha   90.00
_cell.angle_beta   90.00
_cell.angle_gamma   90.00
#
_symmetry.space_group_name_H-M   'P 1'
#
loop_
_entity.id
_entity.type
_entity.pdbx_description
1 polymer ?
#
loop_
_entity_poly.entity_id
_entity_poly.type
_entity_poly.pdbx_seq_one_letter_code
_entity_poly.pdbx_strand_id
1 'polypeptide(L)' 'MATNGLSTALTLYGARTLTLSQAATQAGLSEAEFIDQLQRRGIEVTESERAAALDGEQAVRAD' A
#
# COMPACT_ATOMS: atom_id res chain seq x y z
N MET A 1 -1.13 13.87 13.75
CA MET A 1 -2.38 13.16 13.40
C MET A 1 -2.10 12.22 12.23
N ALA A 2 -1.56 11.01 12.49
CA ALA A 2 -1.19 10.05 11.43
C ALA A 2 -2.31 9.03 11.13
N THR A 3 -3.28 8.87 12.03
CA THR A 3 -4.29 7.80 11.99
C THR A 3 -5.34 7.96 10.88
N ASN A 4 -5.62 9.19 10.44
CA ASN A 4 -6.60 9.45 9.37
C ASN A 4 -6.08 9.10 7.97
N GLY A 5 -4.75 9.13 7.77
CA GLY A 5 -4.12 8.80 6.49
C GLY A 5 -4.32 7.33 6.11
N LEU A 6 -4.12 6.43 7.08
CA LEU A 6 -4.26 4.99 6.87
C LEU A 6 -5.69 4.57 6.51
N SER A 7 -6.70 4.99 7.28
CA SER A 7 -8.09 4.63 6.96
C SER A 7 -8.53 5.15 5.60
N THR A 8 -8.11 6.37 5.24
CA THR A 8 -8.39 6.94 3.91
C THR A 8 -7.69 6.16 2.81
N ALA A 9 -6.40 5.85 2.99
CA ALA A 9 -5.63 5.07 2.02
C ALA A 9 -6.25 3.69 1.77
N LEU A 10 -6.70 3.01 2.82
CA LEU A 10 -7.36 1.71 2.71
C LEU A 10 -8.70 1.80 1.95
N THR A 11 -9.50 2.83 2.21
CA THR A 11 -10.75 3.07 1.47
C THR A 11 -10.48 3.35 0.00
N LEU A 12 -9.51 4.21 -0.30
CA LEU A 12 -9.15 4.58 -1.67
C LEU A 12 -8.54 3.41 -2.45
N TYR A 13 -7.71 2.59 -1.80
CA TYR A 13 -7.19 1.35 -2.39
C TYR A 13 -8.33 0.36 -2.68
N GLY A 14 -9.24 0.13 -1.73
CA GLY A 14 -10.40 -0.75 -1.91
C GLY A 14 -11.36 -0.27 -3.01
N ALA A 15 -11.47 1.05 -3.20
CA ALA A 15 -12.22 1.66 -4.30
C ALA A 15 -11.45 1.65 -5.64
N ARG A 16 -10.23 1.09 -5.68
CA ARG A 16 -9.29 1.13 -6.82
C ARG A 16 -9.01 2.53 -7.37
N THR A 17 -9.07 3.55 -6.52
CA THR A 17 -8.71 4.91 -6.92
C THR A 17 -7.20 5.16 -6.83
N LEU A 18 -6.51 4.42 -5.95
CA LEU A 18 -5.06 4.47 -5.77
C LEU A 18 -4.47 3.09 -6.00
N THR A 19 -3.24 3.07 -6.54
CA THR A 19 -2.41 1.87 -6.54
C THR A 19 -1.89 1.57 -5.13
N LEU A 20 -1.42 0.35 -4.91
CA LEU A 20 -0.81 -0.06 -3.64
C LEU A 20 0.27 0.93 -3.14
N SER A 21 1.22 1.29 -3.99
CA SER A 21 2.34 2.19 -3.66
C SER A 21 1.87 3.62 -3.31
N GLN A 22 0.85 4.12 -4.02
CA GLN A 22 0.26 5.43 -3.72
C GLN A 22 -0.50 5.43 -2.39
N ALA A 23 -1.25 4.36 -2.13
CA ALA A 23 -1.98 4.22 -0.88
C ALA A 23 -1.03 4.04 0.32
N ALA A 24 0.06 3.29 0.17
CA ALA A 24 1.11 3.14 1.17
C ALA A 24 1.79 4.49 1.48
N THR A 25 2.19 5.23 0.44
CA THR A 25 2.76 6.59 0.57
C THR A 25 1.79 7.53 1.29
N GLN A 26 0.51 7.50 0.93
CA GLN A 26 -0.52 8.32 1.58
C GLN A 26 -0.74 7.91 3.05
N ALA A 27 -0.61 6.62 3.37
CA ALA A 27 -0.66 6.12 4.72
C ALA A 27 0.61 6.44 5.54
N GLY A 28 1.69 6.88 4.88
CA GLY A 28 3.01 7.06 5.49
C GLY A 28 3.65 5.74 5.89
N LEU A 29 3.32 4.65 5.19
CA LEU A 29 3.81 3.30 5.42
C LEU A 29 4.61 2.82 4.22
N SER A 30 5.51 1.86 4.44
CA SER A 30 6.06 1.04 3.35
C SER A 30 4.96 0.18 2.72
N GLU A 31 5.16 -0.24 1.48
CA GLU A 31 4.18 -1.06 0.76
C GLU A 31 3.94 -2.39 1.47
N ALA A 32 5.00 -3.01 2.01
CA ALA A 32 4.90 -4.23 2.82
C ALA A 32 4.02 -4.05 4.07
N GLU A 33 4.19 -2.94 4.80
CA GLU A 33 3.38 -2.60 5.97
C GLU A 33 1.92 -2.35 5.59
N PHE A 34 1.69 -1.69 4.44
CA PHE A 34 0.34 -1.47 3.93
C PHE A 34 -0.33 -2.78 3.50
N ILE A 35 0.40 -3.71 2.90
CA ILE A 35 -0.06 -5.06 2.58
C ILE A 35 -0.49 -5.82 3.85
N ASP A 36 0.28 -5.74 4.95
CA ASP A 36 -0.10 -6.36 6.23
C ASP A 36 -1.45 -5.81 6.73
N GLN A 37 -1.66 -4.49 6.63
CA GLN A 37 -2.93 -3.86 7.01
C GLN A 37 -4.11 -4.29 6.13
N LEU A 38 -3.88 -4.48 4.82
CA LEU A 38 -4.89 -5.00 3.89
C LEU A 38 -5.29 -6.43 4.26
N GLN A 39 -4.30 -7.29 4.54
CA GLN A 39 -4.54 -8.68 4.94
C GLN A 39 -5.32 -8.79 6.25
N ARG A 40 -4.98 -7.97 7.26
CA ARG A 40 -5.72 -7.91 8.53
C ARG A 40 -7.20 -7.57 8.36
N ARG A 41 -7.54 -6.84 7.30
CA ARG A 41 -8.92 -6.45 6.96
C ARG A 41 -9.59 -7.37 5.93
N GLY A 42 -8.88 -8.39 5.44
CA GLY A 42 -9.37 -9.31 4.42
C GLY A 42 -9.48 -8.70 3.02
N ILE A 43 -8.72 -7.64 2.72
CA ILE A 43 -8.65 -7.04 1.40
C ILE A 43 -7.59 -7.78 0.58
N GLU A 44 -8.01 -8.42 -0.51
CA GLU A 44 -7.09 -9.14 -1.39
C GLU A 44 -6.18 -8.17 -2.15
N VAL A 45 -4.88 -8.46 -2.11
CA VAL A 45 -3.87 -7.77 -2.92
C VAL A 45 -3.50 -8.72 -4.05
N THR A 46 -3.69 -8.27 -5.28
CA THR A 46 -3.36 -9.10 -6.45
C THR A 46 -1.85 -9.36 -6.52
N GLU A 47 -1.46 -10.53 -7.03
CA GLU A 47 -0.05 -10.91 -7.16
C GLU A 47 0.74 -9.92 -8.03
N SER A 48 0.10 -9.33 -9.05
CA SER A 48 0.69 -8.28 -9.87
C SER A 48 1.02 -7.01 -9.07
N GLU A 49 0.16 -6.61 -8.13
CA GLU A 49 0.44 -5.46 -7.26
C GLU A 49 1.51 -5.78 -6.21
N ARG A 50 1.54 -7.02 -5.71
CA ARG A 50 2.62 -7.48 -4.83
C ARG A 50 3.97 -7.48 -5.55
N ALA A 51 4.00 -7.93 -6.81
CA ALA A 51 5.19 -7.91 -7.64
C ALA A 51 5.65 -6.47 -7.91
N ALA A 52 4.72 -5.55 -8.20
CA ALA A 52 5.02 -4.13 -8.39
C ALA A 52 5.59 -3.46 -7.13
N ALA A 53 5.08 -3.80 -5.94
CA ALA A 53 5.62 -3.30 -4.68
C ALA A 53 7.06 -3.77 -4.42
N LEU A 54 7.37 -5.03 -4.76
CA LEU A 54 8.71 -5.59 -4.61
C LEU A 54 9.73 -4.94 -5.58
N ASP A 55 9.27 -4.58 -6.79
CA ASP A 55 10.07 -3.88 -7.80
C ASP A 55 10.31 -2.41 -7.40
N GLY A 56 9.27 -1.73 -6.92
CA GLY A 56 9.33 -0.36 -6.43
C GLY A 56 10.29 -0.20 -5.24
N GLU A 57 10.21 -1.10 -4.25
CA GLU A 57 11.06 -1.06 -3.04
C GLU A 57 12.53 -1.39 -3.34
N GLN A 58 12.80 -2.15 -4.41
CA GLN A 58 14.15 -2.39 -4.93
C GLN A 58 14.75 -1.15 -5.61
N ALA A 59 13.93 -0.33 -6.27
CA ALA A 59 14.35 0.94 -6.86
C ALA A 59 14.69 2.01 -5.81
N VAL A 60 13.99 2.07 -4.67
CA VAL A 60 14.27 3.08 -3.61
C VAL A 60 15.56 2.81 -2.84
N ARG A 61 16.14 1.61 -2.90
CA ARG A 61 17.44 1.29 -2.28
C ARG A 61 18.66 1.58 -3.17
N ALA A 62 18.45 1.95 -4.43
CA ALA A 62 19.51 2.28 -5.37
C ALA A 62 19.59 3.80 -5.60
N ASP A 63 19.94 4.55 -4.56
CA ASP A 63 20.41 5.95 -4.64
C ASP A 63 21.52 6.19 -3.61
#